data_AF-A0A816CGH7-F1
#
_entry.id   AF-A0A816CGH7-F1
#
_cell.length_a   1.000
_cell.length_b   1.000
_cell.length_c   1.000
_cell.angle_alpha   90.00
_cell.angle_beta   90.00
_cell.angle_gamma   90.00
#
_symmetry.space_group_name_H-M   'P 1'
#
loop_
_entity.id
_entity.type
_entity.pdbx_description
1 polymer ?
#
loop_
_entity_poly.entity_id
_entity_poly.type
_entity_poly.pdbx_seq_one_letter_code
_entity_poly.pdbx_strand_id
1 'polypeptide(L)'
;MKRFNDEHTYKSICLNDDDGDGIECPLSGAEALVVCKEFASMTDTNTGLAMVMLQKNEWNLQCAVSAYQDSMQGKSKTSQKQTISTSDVKRVKCEPSITTSVPIDNKTNATTRFKVLSWNIDGLDEQENTIDIRTRGVIDVIKRYCFFSKLLLTDFNFISEEPDAVFLQEVIPITFDLIRNLLPDYDSYAGNTEGYFVVILTRRELFKVYNFEIIPYPGTNMGRNLLIVYAMYKNSIEIDLMTSHHESGTEDIASKERMEQLKLCFKHMSDAPSHRIVLFGGDLNI
;
A
#
# COMPACT_ATOMS: atom_id res chain seq x y z
N MET A 1 27.60 -6.07 50.31
CA MET A 1 27.65 -7.54 50.08
C MET A 1 26.19 -7.98 50.03
N LYS A 2 25.52 -8.26 48.91
CA LYS A 2 25.86 -8.96 47.66
C LYS A 2 25.29 -8.24 46.43
N ARG A 3 25.96 -8.42 45.29
CA ARG A 3 25.49 -8.13 43.92
C ARG A 3 24.50 -9.20 43.46
N PHE A 4 23.55 -8.86 42.58
CA PHE A 4 23.13 -9.70 41.46
C PHE A 4 22.60 -8.81 40.33
N ASN A 5 23.26 -8.93 39.17
CA ASN A 5 22.74 -8.53 37.86
C ASN A 5 21.59 -9.49 37.48
N ASP A 6 20.66 -9.05 36.64
CA ASP A 6 20.28 -9.84 35.46
C ASP A 6 19.59 -8.99 34.39
N GLU A 7 20.11 -9.16 33.17
CA GLU A 7 19.65 -8.65 31.88
C GLU A 7 18.64 -9.62 31.25
N HIS A 8 17.64 -9.06 30.55
CA HIS A 8 16.90 -9.62 29.40
C HIS A 8 15.99 -10.84 29.68
N THR A 9 14.73 -10.87 29.22
CA THR A 9 14.40 -11.18 27.81
C THR A 9 12.92 -10.87 27.54
N TYR A 10 12.64 -10.02 26.54
CA TYR A 10 11.30 -9.89 25.95
C TYR A 10 11.02 -11.14 25.11
N LYS A 11 9.99 -11.91 25.47
CA LYS A 11 9.49 -13.01 24.65
C LYS A 11 8.69 -12.42 23.48
N SER A 12 9.22 -12.61 22.27
CA SER A 12 8.49 -12.52 21.02
C SER A 12 7.35 -13.55 21.04
N ILE A 13 6.13 -13.10 20.76
CA ILE A 13 4.98 -13.98 20.57
C ILE A 13 5.01 -14.42 19.11
N CYS A 14 5.34 -15.69 18.90
CA CYS A 14 5.24 -16.35 17.60
C CYS A 14 3.77 -16.61 17.27
N LEU A 15 3.34 -16.20 16.08
CA LEU A 15 2.14 -16.72 15.43
C LEU A 15 2.58 -17.90 14.56
N ASN A 16 2.32 -19.11 15.05
CA ASN A 16 2.06 -20.29 14.21
C ASN A 16 0.56 -20.55 14.40
N ASP A 17 -0.25 -20.84 13.38
CA ASP A 17 -0.15 -21.99 12.48
C ASP A 17 -0.85 -21.69 11.13
N ASP A 18 -0.26 -22.10 9.99
CA ASP A 18 -0.95 -22.94 9.00
C ASP A 18 0.07 -23.54 8.00
N ASP A 19 -0.18 -24.79 7.62
CA ASP A 19 0.76 -25.74 7.03
C ASP A 19 1.17 -25.43 5.57
N GLY A 20 2.44 -25.11 5.38
CA GLY A 20 3.14 -25.20 4.11
C GLY A 20 4.63 -25.28 4.39
N ASP A 21 5.40 -26.02 3.58
CA ASP A 21 6.86 -26.18 3.66
C ASP A 21 7.60 -24.83 3.50
N GLY A 22 7.38 -23.91 4.43
CA GLY A 22 8.02 -22.62 4.52
C GLY A 22 9.42 -22.85 5.06
N ILE A 23 10.43 -22.68 4.20
CA ILE A 23 11.82 -22.65 4.61
C ILE A 23 11.97 -21.52 5.64
N GLU A 24 12.15 -21.90 6.91
CA GLU A 24 12.30 -20.98 8.02
C GLU A 24 13.54 -20.10 7.79
N CYS A 25 13.40 -18.79 7.96
CA CYS A 25 14.50 -17.86 7.76
C CYS A 25 15.57 -18.05 8.85
N PRO A 26 16.81 -18.46 8.53
CA PRO A 26 17.85 -18.69 9.55
C PRO A 26 18.46 -17.38 10.07
N LEU A 27 18.10 -16.23 9.47
CA LEU A 27 18.64 -14.90 9.78
C LEU A 27 17.66 -14.11 10.65
N SER A 28 18.21 -13.23 11.51
CA SER A 28 17.37 -12.23 12.19
C SER A 28 16.73 -11.27 11.18
N GLY A 29 15.63 -10.62 11.57
CA GLY A 29 14.93 -9.68 10.67
C GLY A 29 15.82 -8.55 10.12
N ALA A 30 16.82 -8.10 10.89
CA ALA A 30 17.78 -7.10 10.44
C ALA A 30 18.77 -7.66 9.40
N GLU A 31 19.27 -8.88 9.62
CA GLU A 31 20.18 -9.57 8.70
C GLU A 31 19.48 -9.96 7.40
N ALA A 32 18.24 -10.44 7.49
CA ALA A 32 17.38 -10.74 6.34
C ALA A 32 17.21 -9.51 5.43
N LEU A 33 16.99 -8.33 6.02
CA LEU A 33 16.87 -7.07 5.29
C LEU A 33 18.18 -6.65 4.60
N VAL A 34 19.34 -6.91 5.21
CA VAL A 34 20.65 -6.62 4.60
C VAL A 34 20.85 -7.50 3.37
N VAL A 35 20.60 -8.80 3.48
CA VAL A 35 20.76 -9.73 2.35
C VAL A 35 19.77 -9.43 1.22
N CYS A 36 18.53 -9.02 1.54
CA CYS A 36 17.57 -8.57 0.53
C CYS A 36 18.05 -7.32 -0.23
N LYS A 37 18.69 -6.37 0.46
CA LYS A 37 19.26 -5.16 -0.18
C LYS A 37 20.45 -5.50 -1.07
N GLU A 38 21.30 -6.42 -0.63
CA GLU A 38 22.46 -6.87 -1.39
C GLU A 38 22.05 -7.57 -2.68
N PHE A 39 21.07 -8.48 -2.61
CA PHE A 39 20.46 -9.09 -3.79
C PHE A 39 19.88 -8.06 -4.75
N ALA A 40 19.09 -7.11 -4.23
CA ALA A 40 18.44 -6.06 -5.03
C ALA A 40 19.48 -5.21 -5.78
N SER A 41 20.59 -4.88 -5.11
CA SER A 41 21.73 -4.17 -5.70
C SER A 41 22.43 -4.98 -6.80
N MET A 42 22.69 -6.27 -6.58
CA MET A 42 23.40 -7.13 -7.55
C MET A 42 22.58 -7.45 -8.80
N THR A 43 21.25 -7.42 -8.68
CA THR A 43 20.33 -7.85 -9.76
C THR A 43 19.60 -6.69 -10.42
N ASP A 44 19.81 -5.46 -9.95
CA ASP A 44 19.05 -4.26 -10.33
C ASP A 44 17.53 -4.46 -10.15
N THR A 45 17.15 -4.97 -8.97
CA THR A 45 15.74 -5.28 -8.62
C THR A 45 15.32 -4.62 -7.30
N ASN A 46 14.16 -5.02 -6.76
CA ASN A 46 13.64 -4.52 -5.49
C ASN A 46 13.69 -5.58 -4.38
N THR A 47 13.61 -5.13 -3.12
CA THR A 47 13.68 -6.00 -1.94
C THR A 47 12.52 -6.98 -1.81
N GLY A 48 11.35 -6.70 -2.39
CA GLY A 48 10.22 -7.63 -2.43
C GLY A 48 10.52 -8.85 -3.29
N LEU A 49 11.09 -8.64 -4.49
CA LEU A 49 11.58 -9.75 -5.32
C LEU A 49 12.77 -10.47 -4.67
N ALA A 50 13.67 -9.72 -4.03
CA ALA A 50 14.79 -10.29 -3.29
C ALA A 50 14.33 -11.26 -2.20
N MET A 51 13.31 -10.89 -1.43
CA MET A 51 12.76 -11.72 -0.35
C MET A 51 12.21 -13.05 -0.88
N VAL A 52 11.44 -13.01 -1.98
CA VAL A 52 10.90 -14.21 -2.63
C VAL A 52 12.03 -15.10 -3.17
N MET A 53 13.04 -14.51 -3.80
CA MET A 53 14.16 -15.25 -4.36
C MET A 53 15.06 -15.86 -3.28
N LEU A 54 15.29 -15.16 -2.18
CA LEU A 54 16.07 -15.66 -1.04
C LEU A 54 15.34 -16.78 -0.30
N GLN A 55 14.04 -16.64 -0.05
CA GLN A 55 13.23 -17.71 0.54
C GLN A 55 13.30 -19.00 -0.27
N LYS A 56 13.21 -18.91 -1.60
CA LYS A 56 13.29 -20.07 -2.51
C LYS A 56 14.67 -20.70 -2.62
N ASN A 57 15.72 -20.01 -2.16
CA ASN A 57 17.11 -20.45 -2.27
C ASN A 57 17.76 -20.53 -0.89
N GLU A 58 16.99 -20.88 0.15
CA GLU A 58 17.49 -21.13 1.52
C GLU A 58 18.30 -19.96 2.09
N TRP A 59 17.92 -18.73 1.74
CA TRP A 59 18.61 -17.50 2.12
C TRP A 59 20.08 -17.43 1.68
N ASN A 60 20.48 -18.26 0.71
CA ASN A 60 21.78 -18.20 0.08
C ASN A 60 21.77 -17.16 -1.04
N LEU A 61 22.41 -16.01 -0.77
CA LEU A 61 22.49 -14.88 -1.69
C LEU A 61 23.03 -15.28 -3.07
N GLN A 62 24.12 -16.05 -3.11
CA GLN A 62 24.77 -16.42 -4.37
C GLN A 62 23.90 -17.37 -5.21
N CYS A 63 23.24 -18.34 -4.56
CA CYS A 63 22.28 -19.23 -5.23
C CYS A 63 21.09 -18.44 -5.77
N ALA A 64 20.53 -17.53 -4.97
CA ALA A 64 19.41 -16.68 -5.39
C ALA A 64 19.77 -15.82 -6.61
N VAL A 65 20.93 -15.16 -6.60
CA VAL A 65 21.39 -14.31 -7.71
C VAL A 65 21.62 -15.15 -8.97
N SER A 66 22.25 -16.31 -8.85
CA SER A 66 22.48 -17.21 -9.97
C SER A 66 21.16 -17.71 -10.58
N ALA A 67 20.22 -18.14 -9.74
CA ALA A 67 18.88 -18.57 -10.18
C ALA A 67 18.11 -17.44 -10.89
N TYR A 68 18.23 -16.20 -10.40
CA TYR A 68 17.63 -15.04 -11.07
C TYR A 68 18.25 -14.81 -12.45
N GLN A 69 19.58 -14.83 -12.55
CA GLN A 69 20.30 -14.61 -13.80
C GLN A 69 20.01 -15.71 -14.84
N ASP A 70 19.91 -16.97 -14.41
CA ASP A 70 19.53 -18.09 -15.28
C ASP A 70 18.09 -17.93 -15.80
N SER A 71 17.17 -17.45 -14.96
CA SER A 71 15.78 -17.16 -15.36
C SER A 71 15.69 -16.05 -16.41
N MET A 72 16.64 -15.11 -16.40
CA MET A 72 16.73 -14.02 -17.39
C MET A 72 17.39 -14.48 -18.69
N GLN A 73 18.38 -15.37 -18.62
CA GLN A 73 19.01 -15.96 -19.81
C GLN A 73 18.11 -16.97 -20.53
N GLY A 74 17.23 -17.67 -19.79
CA GLY A 74 16.22 -18.56 -20.35
C GLY A 74 15.12 -17.87 -21.18
N LYS A 75 14.89 -16.57 -20.97
CA LYS A 75 13.94 -15.76 -21.76
C LYS A 75 14.53 -15.24 -23.09
N SER A 76 15.85 -15.37 -23.29
CA SER A 76 16.55 -14.86 -24.50
C SER A 76 16.98 -15.97 -25.48
N LYS A 77 16.62 -17.24 -25.22
CA LYS A 77 16.89 -18.37 -26.13
C LYS A 77 15.60 -19.06 -26.57
N THR A 78 14.81 -18.36 -27.39
CA THR A 78 13.81 -18.98 -28.26
C THR A 78 13.86 -18.35 -29.64
N SER A 79 14.99 -18.52 -30.34
CA SER A 79 15.09 -18.42 -31.80
C SER A 79 16.45 -18.96 -32.27
N GLN A 80 16.64 -20.26 -32.16
CA GLN A 80 17.46 -21.01 -33.11
C GLN A 80 16.63 -22.21 -33.54
N LYS A 81 15.79 -22.01 -34.56
CA LYS A 81 15.17 -23.12 -35.28
C LYS A 81 16.03 -23.41 -36.50
N GLN A 82 16.59 -24.61 -36.50
CA GLN A 82 17.17 -25.26 -37.65
C GLN A 82 16.19 -25.21 -38.82
N THR A 83 16.76 -24.84 -39.97
CA THR A 83 16.26 -24.96 -41.33
C THR A 83 15.77 -26.38 -41.60
N ILE A 84 14.51 -26.55 -42.00
CA ILE A 84 14.04 -27.51 -43.00
C ILE A 84 12.80 -26.89 -43.67
N SER A 85 12.84 -26.86 -44.99
CA SER A 85 11.86 -26.36 -45.96
C SER A 85 10.59 -27.21 -46.05
N THR A 86 9.43 -26.59 -46.34
CA THR A 86 8.51 -26.95 -47.46
C THR A 86 7.29 -26.00 -47.56
N SER A 87 7.13 -25.42 -48.75
CA SER A 87 5.94 -25.04 -49.54
C SER A 87 4.61 -24.55 -48.93
N ASP A 88 4.20 -23.38 -49.44
CA ASP A 88 2.87 -22.95 -49.91
C ASP A 88 1.69 -22.80 -48.92
N VAL A 89 1.17 -21.56 -48.81
CA VAL A 89 -0.13 -21.09 -49.36
C VAL A 89 -0.42 -19.64 -48.92
N LYS A 90 -1.03 -18.89 -49.84
CA LYS A 90 -1.32 -17.45 -49.90
C LYS A 90 -2.29 -16.92 -48.82
N ARG A 91 -2.19 -15.61 -48.49
CA ARG A 91 -3.10 -14.50 -48.91
C ARG A 91 -3.51 -13.49 -47.80
N VAL A 92 -3.48 -12.20 -48.19
CA VAL A 92 -4.28 -11.00 -47.77
C VAL A 92 -3.71 -10.01 -46.73
N LYS A 93 -3.58 -8.76 -47.23
CA LYS A 93 -3.32 -7.44 -46.62
C LYS A 93 -4.41 -6.97 -45.63
N CYS A 94 -4.04 -6.06 -44.70
CA CYS A 94 -4.53 -4.67 -44.67
C CYS A 94 -3.90 -3.88 -43.49
N GLU A 95 -3.26 -2.75 -43.81
CA GLU A 95 -2.90 -1.67 -42.87
C GLU A 95 -4.12 -0.78 -42.60
N PRO A 96 -4.13 -0.02 -41.49
CA PRO A 96 -4.10 1.43 -41.69
C PRO A 96 -3.21 2.22 -40.71
N SER A 97 -2.52 3.19 -41.31
CA SER A 97 -2.35 4.59 -40.90
C SER A 97 -1.67 4.95 -39.57
N ILE A 98 -0.41 5.34 -39.77
CA ILE A 98 0.47 6.14 -38.92
C ILE A 98 -0.25 7.43 -38.48
N THR A 99 -0.39 7.61 -37.17
CA THR A 99 -0.55 8.95 -36.57
C THR A 99 0.65 9.18 -35.66
N THR A 100 1.37 10.25 -35.95
CA THR A 100 2.61 10.74 -35.34
C THR A 100 2.56 10.76 -33.82
N SER A 101 3.31 9.87 -33.17
CA SER A 101 3.64 9.95 -31.76
C SER A 101 4.68 11.06 -31.54
N VAL A 102 4.32 12.01 -30.68
CA VAL A 102 5.22 13.00 -30.11
C VAL A 102 6.30 12.25 -29.33
N PRO A 103 7.60 12.62 -29.42
CA PRO A 103 8.65 11.93 -28.67
C PRO A 103 8.42 12.19 -27.17
N ILE A 104 8.06 11.15 -26.44
CA ILE A 104 8.13 11.16 -24.98
C ILE A 104 9.61 11.16 -24.63
N ASP A 105 10.08 12.29 -24.12
CA ASP A 105 11.44 12.47 -23.62
C ASP A 105 11.65 11.51 -22.43
N ASN A 106 12.32 10.39 -22.67
CA ASN A 106 12.70 9.37 -21.68
C ASN A 106 13.81 9.85 -20.72
N LYS A 107 13.78 11.11 -20.29
CA LYS A 107 14.77 11.71 -19.38
C LYS A 107 14.11 12.24 -18.13
N THR A 108 13.53 11.31 -17.36
CA THR A 108 13.56 11.24 -15.88
C THR A 108 12.62 10.12 -15.46
N ASN A 109 13.07 8.85 -15.56
CA ASN A 109 12.38 7.70 -14.97
C ASN A 109 12.54 7.70 -13.43
N ALA A 110 12.25 8.82 -12.77
CA ALA A 110 11.95 8.80 -11.36
C ALA A 110 10.52 8.26 -11.26
N THR A 111 10.41 6.96 -10.97
CA THR A 111 9.11 6.34 -10.68
C THR A 111 8.44 7.15 -9.58
N THR A 112 7.31 7.78 -9.89
CA THR A 112 6.60 8.61 -8.91
C THR A 112 5.94 7.65 -7.92
N ARG A 113 6.62 7.41 -6.80
CA ARG A 113 6.08 6.58 -5.72
C ARG A 113 4.90 7.32 -5.07
N PHE A 114 3.76 6.66 -5.02
CA PHE A 114 2.59 7.08 -4.25
C PHE A 114 2.50 6.19 -3.00
N LYS A 115 2.39 6.81 -1.82
CA LYS A 115 2.34 6.09 -0.53
C LYS A 115 1.00 6.30 0.13
N VAL A 116 0.40 5.20 0.59
CA VAL A 116 -0.87 5.25 1.32
C VAL A 116 -0.77 4.43 2.59
N LEU A 117 -1.28 4.98 3.68
CA LEU A 117 -1.49 4.28 4.95
C LEU A 117 -2.99 4.07 5.13
N SER A 118 -3.43 2.86 5.47
CA SER A 118 -4.80 2.59 5.90
C SER A 118 -4.78 1.99 7.29
N TRP A 119 -5.58 2.52 8.20
CA TRP A 119 -5.57 2.09 9.60
C TRP A 119 -6.93 2.31 10.29
N ASN A 120 -7.52 1.22 10.79
CA ASN A 120 -8.56 1.29 11.81
C ASN A 120 -7.91 1.64 13.15
N ILE A 121 -8.24 2.80 13.72
CA ILE A 121 -7.58 3.33 14.92
C ILE A 121 -8.36 3.03 16.22
N ASP A 122 -9.50 2.35 16.10
CA ASP A 122 -10.33 1.91 17.23
C ASP A 122 -10.67 3.07 18.19
N GLY A 123 -11.20 4.17 17.65
CA GLY A 123 -11.62 5.31 18.46
C GLY A 123 -12.82 5.01 19.36
N LEU A 124 -13.44 3.83 19.20
CA LEU A 124 -14.54 3.33 20.02
C LEU A 124 -14.10 2.68 21.32
N ASP A 125 -12.83 2.27 21.48
CA ASP A 125 -12.35 1.74 22.76
C ASP A 125 -12.35 2.85 23.84
N GLU A 126 -13.42 2.84 24.63
CA GLU A 126 -13.78 3.76 25.71
C GLU A 126 -12.90 3.62 26.95
N GLN A 127 -11.66 3.14 26.83
CA GLN A 127 -10.65 3.40 27.84
C GLN A 127 -10.33 4.90 27.82
N GLU A 128 -11.26 5.71 28.35
CA GLU A 128 -11.35 7.18 28.26
C GLU A 128 -10.02 7.88 28.62
N ASN A 129 -9.24 7.25 29.50
CA ASN A 129 -7.94 7.77 29.96
C ASN A 129 -6.79 7.55 28.97
N THR A 130 -7.01 6.89 27.82
CA THR A 130 -5.96 6.54 26.87
C THR A 130 -6.20 7.04 25.45
N ILE A 131 -7.41 7.51 25.12
CA ILE A 131 -7.77 7.89 23.75
C ILE A 131 -6.88 9.03 23.20
N ASP A 132 -6.56 10.05 24.00
CA ASP A 132 -5.64 11.13 23.59
C ASP A 132 -4.22 10.58 23.37
N ILE A 133 -3.73 9.71 24.26
CA ILE A 133 -2.39 9.11 24.17
C ILE A 133 -2.29 8.22 22.92
N ARG A 134 -3.30 7.37 22.68
CA ARG A 134 -3.38 6.49 21.50
C ARG A 134 -3.46 7.31 20.22
N THR A 135 -4.30 8.34 20.19
CA THR A 135 -4.44 9.25 19.03
C THR A 135 -3.13 9.98 18.74
N ARG A 136 -2.43 10.47 19.78
CA ARG A 136 -1.09 11.05 19.63
C ARG A 136 -0.08 10.03 19.10
N GLY A 137 -0.16 8.78 19.55
CA GLY A 137 0.65 7.69 19.01
C GLY A 137 0.41 7.45 17.52
N VAL A 138 -0.85 7.44 17.07
CA VAL A 138 -1.21 7.36 15.65
C VAL A 138 -0.63 8.54 14.85
N ILE A 139 -0.81 9.76 15.36
CA ILE A 139 -0.26 10.98 14.76
C ILE A 139 1.27 10.90 14.69
N ASP A 140 1.91 10.42 15.74
CA ASP A 140 3.35 10.23 15.80
C ASP A 140 3.81 9.17 14.79
N VAL A 141 3.05 8.12 14.51
CA VAL A 141 3.39 7.16 13.43
C VAL A 141 3.30 7.84 12.07
N ILE A 142 2.19 8.55 11.79
CA ILE A 142 2.01 9.31 10.55
C ILE A 142 3.15 10.32 10.36
N LYS A 143 3.58 10.99 11.45
CA LYS A 143 4.72 11.91 11.48
C LYS A 143 6.08 11.23 11.53
N ARG A 144 6.26 10.04 12.10
CA ARG A 144 7.59 9.40 12.26
C ARG A 144 8.12 8.84 10.97
N TYR A 145 7.22 8.51 10.04
CA TYR A 145 7.57 8.44 8.63
C TYR A 145 8.29 9.74 8.12
N CYS A 146 8.27 10.87 8.85
CA CYS A 146 9.13 12.05 8.62
C CYS A 146 10.43 12.06 9.46
N PHE A 147 10.39 11.65 10.74
CA PHE A 147 11.48 11.97 11.69
C PHE A 147 12.69 11.01 11.62
N PHE A 148 12.48 9.70 11.48
CA PHE A 148 13.59 8.72 11.48
C PHE A 148 14.44 8.81 10.21
N SER A 149 13.81 9.13 9.07
CA SER A 149 14.50 9.32 7.79
C SER A 149 15.39 10.57 7.79
N LYS A 150 15.02 11.61 8.55
CA LYS A 150 15.73 12.89 8.58
C LYS A 150 17.01 12.90 9.44
N LEU A 151 17.11 12.02 10.44
CA LEU A 151 18.26 11.98 11.36
C LEU A 151 19.44 11.12 10.85
N LEU A 152 19.20 10.24 9.87
CA LEU A 152 20.19 9.26 9.40
C LEU A 152 20.83 9.55 8.04
N LEU A 153 20.40 10.61 7.34
CA LEU A 153 20.88 10.92 5.99
C LEU A 153 21.55 12.29 5.92
N THR A 154 22.82 12.34 6.28
CA THR A 154 23.75 13.29 5.67
C THR A 154 24.10 12.75 4.28
N ASP A 155 23.78 13.53 3.26
CA ASP A 155 24.12 13.38 1.85
C ASP A 155 23.19 12.53 0.95
N PHE A 156 22.54 13.26 0.02
CA PHE A 156 21.82 12.82 -1.19
C PHE A 156 20.49 12.06 -1.03
N ASN A 157 19.41 12.75 -1.46
CA ASN A 157 18.01 12.30 -1.60
C ASN A 157 17.19 12.23 -0.29
N PHE A 158 16.59 13.37 0.08
CA PHE A 158 15.50 13.46 1.04
C PHE A 158 14.26 12.72 0.49
N ILE A 159 14.15 11.43 0.76
CA ILE A 159 12.91 10.69 0.55
C ILE A 159 12.07 10.93 1.79
N SER A 160 11.09 11.84 1.69
CA SER A 160 10.01 11.92 2.68
C SER A 160 9.35 10.54 2.69
N GLU A 161 9.33 9.85 3.83
CA GLU A 161 8.65 8.55 3.96
C GLU A 161 7.18 8.74 4.39
N GLU A 162 6.73 9.98 4.62
CA GLU A 162 5.35 10.31 5.01
C GLU A 162 4.32 9.78 4.00
N PRO A 163 3.22 9.17 4.44
CA PRO A 163 2.17 8.75 3.53
C PRO A 163 1.61 9.96 2.78
N ASP A 164 1.41 9.83 1.47
CA ASP A 164 0.84 10.92 0.67
C ASP A 164 -0.66 11.04 0.93
N ALA A 165 -1.32 9.91 1.18
CA ALA A 165 -2.70 9.83 1.67
C ALA A 165 -2.81 8.86 2.86
N VAL A 166 -3.75 9.13 3.77
CA VAL A 166 -4.05 8.26 4.92
C VAL A 166 -5.55 7.98 4.98
N PHE A 167 -5.93 6.72 5.14
CA PHE A 167 -7.30 6.27 5.32
C PHE A 167 -7.47 5.79 6.75
N LEU A 168 -8.34 6.44 7.51
CA LEU A 168 -8.61 6.08 8.90
C LEU A 168 -10.03 5.55 9.04
N GLN A 169 -10.20 4.51 9.85
CA GLN A 169 -11.50 3.97 10.24
C GLN A 169 -11.66 4.07 11.76
N GLU A 170 -12.92 4.10 12.23
CA GLU A 170 -13.28 4.28 13.64
C GLU A 170 -12.74 5.58 14.27
N VAL A 171 -12.75 6.66 13.49
CA VAL A 171 -12.46 8.00 14.01
C VAL A 171 -13.72 8.55 14.69
N ILE A 172 -13.57 9.23 15.83
CA ILE A 172 -14.67 9.91 16.53
C ILE A 172 -14.40 11.43 16.55
N PRO A 173 -15.38 12.31 16.88
CA PRO A 173 -15.18 13.76 16.80
C PRO A 173 -13.97 14.28 17.58
N ILE A 174 -13.74 13.76 18.79
CA ILE A 174 -12.61 14.18 19.65
C ILE A 174 -11.26 13.81 19.00
N THR A 175 -11.13 12.60 18.46
CA THR A 175 -9.89 12.17 17.82
C THR A 175 -9.68 12.86 16.47
N PHE A 176 -10.77 13.13 15.74
CA PHE A 176 -10.72 13.92 14.51
C PHE A 176 -10.18 15.33 14.75
N ASP A 177 -10.65 16.01 15.80
CA ASP A 177 -10.16 17.34 16.17
C ASP A 177 -8.66 17.33 16.51
N LEU A 178 -8.21 16.34 17.28
CA LEU A 178 -6.77 16.17 17.58
C LEU A 178 -5.95 15.94 16.31
N ILE A 179 -6.40 15.05 15.42
CA ILE A 179 -5.75 14.73 14.15
C ILE A 179 -5.60 16.00 13.30
N ARG A 180 -6.69 16.76 13.08
CA ARG A 180 -6.67 18.00 12.30
C ARG A 180 -5.71 19.05 12.88
N ASN A 181 -5.73 19.21 14.19
CA ASN A 181 -4.91 20.22 14.87
C ASN A 181 -3.42 19.86 14.86
N LEU A 182 -3.09 18.58 14.91
CA LEU A 182 -1.71 18.11 15.05
C LEU A 182 -1.09 17.63 13.74
N LEU A 183 -1.85 17.47 12.66
CA LEU A 183 -1.36 17.21 11.30
C LEU A 183 -1.71 18.36 10.35
N PRO A 184 -1.16 19.58 10.57
CA PRO A 184 -1.53 20.74 9.79
C PRO A 184 -1.17 20.61 8.30
N ASP A 185 -0.21 19.77 7.93
CA ASP A 185 0.22 19.57 6.54
C ASP A 185 -0.71 18.67 5.72
N TYR A 186 -1.73 18.10 6.38
CA TYR A 186 -2.75 17.26 5.75
C TYR A 186 -4.09 18.01 5.72
N ASP A 187 -4.77 17.95 4.58
CA ASP A 187 -6.20 18.25 4.51
C ASP A 187 -6.99 17.01 4.92
N SER A 188 -8.12 17.20 5.60
CA SER A 188 -8.90 16.12 6.23
C SER A 188 -10.35 16.13 5.74
N TYR A 189 -10.83 14.97 5.29
CA TYR A 189 -12.18 14.76 4.78
C TYR A 189 -12.86 13.67 5.60
N ALA A 190 -13.98 13.99 6.24
CA ALA A 190 -14.69 13.06 7.12
C ALA A 190 -15.92 12.46 6.43
N GLY A 191 -16.14 11.16 6.65
CA GLY A 191 -17.30 10.43 6.14
C GLY A 191 -18.57 10.62 6.99
N ASN A 192 -18.48 11.29 8.14
CA ASN A 192 -19.60 11.70 8.96
C ASN A 192 -19.17 12.82 9.95
N THR A 193 -20.12 13.36 10.71
CA THR A 193 -19.85 14.33 11.79
C THR A 193 -20.18 13.81 13.18
N GLU A 194 -20.93 12.72 13.28
CA GLU A 194 -21.39 12.12 14.54
C GLU A 194 -21.01 10.64 14.61
N GLY A 195 -21.00 10.08 15.83
CA GLY A 195 -20.61 8.70 16.08
C GLY A 195 -19.15 8.43 15.71
N TYR A 196 -18.89 7.25 15.15
CA TYR A 196 -17.60 6.93 14.53
C TYR A 196 -17.72 6.92 13.02
N PHE A 197 -16.63 7.27 12.33
CA PHE A 197 -16.62 7.44 10.89
C PHE A 197 -15.25 7.20 10.29
N VAL A 198 -15.22 7.13 8.96
CA VAL A 198 -13.99 7.07 8.19
C VAL A 198 -13.47 8.46 7.87
N VAL A 199 -12.16 8.59 7.70
CA VAL A 199 -11.49 9.84 7.32
C VAL A 199 -10.46 9.57 6.23
N ILE A 200 -10.38 10.45 5.24
CA ILE A 200 -9.25 10.53 4.31
C ILE A 200 -8.42 11.78 4.65
N LEU A 201 -7.12 11.60 4.85
CA LEU A 201 -6.14 12.68 4.94
C LEU A 201 -5.32 12.73 3.66
N THR A 202 -5.07 13.91 3.11
CA THR A 202 -4.21 14.11 1.93
C THR A 202 -3.13 15.15 2.22
N ARG A 203 -1.88 14.90 1.82
CA ARG A 203 -0.81 15.89 1.96
C ARG A 203 -1.11 17.12 1.10
N ARG A 204 -1.29 18.28 1.73
CA ARG A 204 -1.75 19.51 1.07
C ARG A 204 -0.87 19.94 -0.10
N GLU A 205 0.44 19.75 0.02
CA GLU A 205 1.40 20.14 -1.03
C GLU A 205 1.36 19.21 -2.26
N LEU A 206 0.87 17.97 -2.10
CA LEU A 206 0.84 16.96 -3.16
C LEU A 206 -0.52 16.86 -3.84
N PHE A 207 -1.59 17.28 -3.17
CA PHE A 207 -2.95 17.10 -3.64
C PHE A 207 -3.65 18.44 -3.86
N LYS A 208 -4.22 18.61 -5.04
CA LYS A 208 -5.27 19.59 -5.29
C LYS A 208 -6.61 18.87 -5.32
N VAL A 209 -7.25 18.80 -4.16
CA VAL A 209 -8.60 18.24 -4.02
C VAL A 209 -9.61 19.24 -4.57
N TYR A 210 -10.56 18.76 -5.35
CA TYR A 210 -11.59 19.61 -5.96
C TYR A 210 -13.02 19.15 -5.65
N ASN A 211 -13.22 17.91 -5.19
CA ASN A 211 -14.49 17.42 -4.70
C ASN A 211 -14.28 16.28 -3.69
N PHE A 212 -15.29 16.00 -2.86
CA PHE A 212 -15.40 14.77 -2.10
C PHE A 212 -16.87 14.39 -1.94
N GLU A 213 -17.16 13.10 -1.83
CA GLU A 213 -18.51 12.54 -1.78
C GLU A 213 -18.61 11.47 -0.69
N ILE A 214 -19.81 11.34 -0.10
CA ILE A 214 -20.14 10.31 0.88
C ILE A 214 -21.31 9.51 0.30
N ILE A 215 -21.06 8.25 -0.04
CA ILE A 215 -22.07 7.36 -0.59
C ILE A 215 -22.58 6.44 0.52
N PRO A 216 -23.86 6.54 0.92
CA PRO A 216 -24.41 5.72 2.00
C PRO A 216 -24.55 4.27 1.56
N TYR A 217 -24.42 3.33 2.50
CA TYR A 217 -24.85 1.95 2.32
C TYR A 217 -26.26 1.77 2.90
N PRO A 218 -27.31 1.59 2.08
CA PRO A 218 -28.68 1.55 2.59
C PRO A 218 -28.97 0.38 3.54
N GLY A 219 -28.19 -0.71 3.46
CA GLY A 219 -28.37 -1.91 4.26
C GLY A 219 -27.57 -1.95 5.57
N THR A 220 -26.71 -0.96 5.83
CA THR A 220 -25.88 -0.94 7.04
C THR A 220 -26.71 -0.72 8.30
N ASN A 221 -26.36 -1.42 9.38
CA ASN A 221 -26.87 -1.15 10.73
C ASN A 221 -25.82 -0.46 11.61
N MET A 222 -24.67 -0.14 11.03
CA MET A 222 -23.50 0.34 11.75
C MET A 222 -23.04 1.74 11.27
N GLY A 223 -23.89 2.45 10.53
CA GLY A 223 -23.59 3.80 10.03
C GLY A 223 -22.48 3.84 8.97
N ARG A 224 -22.27 2.75 8.24
CA ARG A 224 -21.17 2.62 7.27
C ARG A 224 -21.47 3.38 5.98
N ASN A 225 -20.41 3.86 5.33
CA ASN A 225 -20.48 4.52 4.04
C ASN A 225 -19.17 4.35 3.27
N LEU A 226 -19.21 4.77 2.01
CA LEU A 226 -18.04 4.94 1.16
C LEU A 226 -17.70 6.44 1.09
N LEU A 227 -16.52 6.81 1.56
CA LEU A 227 -15.99 8.16 1.41
C LEU A 227 -15.07 8.20 0.18
N ILE A 228 -15.31 9.15 -0.72
CA ILE A 228 -14.52 9.35 -1.95
C ILE A 228 -13.96 10.78 -1.96
N VAL A 229 -12.66 10.93 -2.21
CA VAL A 229 -11.98 12.21 -2.41
C VAL A 229 -11.42 12.27 -3.82
N TYR A 230 -11.85 13.29 -4.58
CA TYR A 230 -11.46 13.51 -5.96
C TYR A 230 -10.38 14.59 -6.03
N ALA A 231 -9.23 14.23 -6.61
CA ALA A 231 -8.07 15.11 -6.59
C ALA A 231 -7.19 15.03 -7.85
N MET A 232 -6.33 16.03 -7.97
CA MET A 232 -5.15 16.02 -8.84
C MET A 232 -3.90 15.84 -7.96
N TYR A 233 -3.19 14.72 -8.11
CA TYR A 233 -1.94 14.41 -7.44
C TYR A 233 -0.75 14.93 -8.25
N LYS A 234 0.16 15.66 -7.59
CA LYS A 234 1.36 16.28 -8.17
C LYS A 234 1.08 17.08 -9.46
N ASN A 235 -0.10 17.69 -9.55
CA ASN A 235 -0.58 18.51 -10.66
C ASN A 235 -0.73 17.80 -12.02
N SER A 236 -0.60 16.48 -12.09
CA SER A 236 -0.61 15.75 -13.37
C SER A 236 -1.39 14.45 -13.36
N ILE A 237 -1.70 13.89 -12.19
CA ILE A 237 -2.37 12.60 -12.06
C ILE A 237 -3.74 12.81 -11.44
N GLU A 238 -4.79 12.55 -12.21
CA GLU A 238 -6.14 12.50 -11.68
C GLU A 238 -6.34 11.23 -10.86
N ILE A 239 -6.75 11.39 -9.59
CA ILE A 239 -6.89 10.28 -8.66
C ILE A 239 -8.17 10.37 -7.83
N ASP A 240 -8.79 9.21 -7.61
CA ASP A 240 -9.92 9.01 -6.71
C ASP A 240 -9.44 8.16 -5.52
N LEU A 241 -9.49 8.74 -4.33
CA LEU A 241 -9.16 8.07 -3.09
C LEU A 241 -10.46 7.64 -2.41
N MET A 242 -10.62 6.35 -2.19
CA MET A 242 -11.84 5.76 -1.69
C MET A 242 -11.55 4.97 -0.42
N THR A 243 -12.28 5.25 0.66
CA THR A 243 -12.19 4.46 1.88
C THR A 243 -13.55 4.14 2.48
N SER A 244 -13.58 3.03 3.20
CA SER A 244 -14.78 2.46 3.79
C SER A 244 -14.40 1.64 5.02
N HIS A 245 -15.36 1.46 5.92
CA HIS A 245 -15.30 0.47 7.00
C HIS A 245 -16.52 -0.43 6.87
N HIS A 246 -16.38 -1.62 6.29
CA HIS A 246 -17.51 -2.49 5.99
C HIS A 246 -18.13 -3.13 7.24
N GLU A 247 -19.37 -3.59 7.11
CA GLU A 247 -20.18 -4.18 8.18
C GLU A 247 -19.40 -5.23 9.00
N SER A 248 -19.29 -5.01 10.30
CA SER A 248 -18.51 -5.87 11.18
C SER A 248 -19.29 -7.12 11.63
N GLY A 249 -18.60 -8.11 12.20
CA GLY A 249 -19.20 -9.33 12.76
C GLY A 249 -19.31 -10.50 11.78
N THR A 250 -19.45 -11.71 12.32
CA THR A 250 -19.41 -12.97 11.54
C THR A 250 -20.79 -13.47 11.11
N GLU A 251 -21.87 -12.82 11.55
CA GLU A 251 -23.24 -13.22 11.26
C GLU A 251 -23.54 -13.18 9.75
N ASP A 252 -24.36 -14.12 9.27
CA ASP A 252 -24.71 -14.25 7.85
C ASP A 252 -25.28 -12.97 7.25
N ILE A 253 -26.06 -12.21 8.04
CA ILE A 253 -26.65 -10.94 7.62
C ILE A 253 -25.54 -9.90 7.38
N ALA A 254 -24.58 -9.80 8.31
CA ALA A 254 -23.45 -8.89 8.18
C ALA A 254 -22.54 -9.28 7.00
N SER A 255 -22.29 -10.58 6.82
CA SER A 255 -21.50 -11.10 5.68
C SER A 255 -22.14 -10.75 4.33
N LYS A 256 -23.47 -10.90 4.19
CA LYS A 256 -24.20 -10.50 2.99
C LYS A 256 -24.10 -8.99 2.73
N GLU A 257 -24.29 -8.19 3.78
CA GLU A 257 -24.19 -6.74 3.69
C GLU A 257 -22.77 -6.30 3.27
N ARG A 258 -21.71 -6.87 3.86
CA ARG A 258 -20.32 -6.60 3.42
C ARG A 258 -20.11 -6.85 1.92
N MET A 259 -20.72 -7.91 1.38
CA MET A 259 -20.59 -8.21 -0.04
C MET A 259 -21.34 -7.21 -0.92
N GLU A 260 -22.52 -6.72 -0.50
CA GLU A 260 -23.21 -5.65 -1.21
C GLU A 260 -22.43 -4.32 -1.15
N GLN A 261 -21.85 -4.00 0.00
CA GLN A 261 -20.96 -2.83 0.17
C GLN A 261 -19.73 -2.95 -0.76
N LEU A 262 -19.07 -4.11 -0.79
CA LEU A 262 -17.92 -4.35 -1.66
C LEU A 262 -18.28 -4.24 -3.15
N LYS A 263 -19.43 -4.79 -3.56
CA LYS A 263 -19.92 -4.66 -4.95
C LYS A 263 -20.15 -3.19 -5.31
N LEU A 264 -20.73 -2.40 -4.41
CA LEU A 264 -20.92 -0.96 -4.62
C LEU A 264 -19.58 -0.26 -4.80
N CYS A 265 -18.59 -0.55 -3.97
CA CYS A 265 -17.22 -0.02 -4.10
C CYS A 265 -16.60 -0.37 -5.46
N PHE A 266 -16.63 -1.64 -5.87
CA PHE A 266 -16.09 -2.08 -7.16
C PHE A 266 -16.85 -1.49 -8.36
N LYS A 267 -18.15 -1.25 -8.22
CA LYS A 267 -18.93 -0.53 -9.23
C LYS A 267 -18.41 0.89 -9.40
N HIS A 268 -18.22 1.64 -8.31
CA HIS A 268 -17.66 2.99 -8.37
C HIS A 268 -16.24 3.01 -8.97
N MET A 269 -15.40 2.02 -8.63
CA MET A 269 -14.07 1.89 -9.25
C MET A 269 -14.15 1.63 -10.76
N SER A 270 -15.11 0.81 -11.21
CA SER A 270 -15.27 0.42 -12.61
C SER A 270 -15.93 1.51 -13.45
N ASP A 271 -16.82 2.30 -12.86
CA ASP A 271 -17.54 3.39 -13.52
C ASP A 271 -16.65 4.66 -13.66
N ALA A 272 -15.48 4.69 -13.00
CA ALA A 272 -14.54 5.80 -13.09
C ALA A 272 -13.92 5.93 -14.50
N PRO A 273 -13.69 7.16 -15.00
CA PRO A 273 -13.02 7.38 -16.28
C PRO A 273 -11.63 6.73 -16.36
N SER A 274 -11.30 6.14 -17.51
CA SER A 274 -10.08 5.34 -17.72
C SER A 274 -8.75 6.08 -17.55
N HIS A 275 -8.75 7.41 -17.53
CA HIS A 275 -7.55 8.24 -17.31
C HIS A 275 -7.28 8.51 -15.82
N ARG A 276 -8.22 8.17 -14.93
CA ARG A 276 -8.08 8.37 -13.49
C ARG A 276 -7.48 7.13 -12.85
N ILE A 277 -6.64 7.35 -11.85
CA ILE A 277 -6.24 6.29 -10.92
C ILE A 277 -7.32 6.19 -9.85
N VAL A 278 -7.81 5.00 -9.58
CA VAL A 278 -8.73 4.78 -8.47
C VAL A 278 -8.07 3.90 -7.44
N LEU A 279 -7.98 4.38 -6.21
CA LEU A 279 -7.48 3.60 -5.08
C LEU A 279 -8.60 3.42 -4.05
N PHE A 280 -8.96 2.17 -3.81
CA PHE A 280 -9.91 1.79 -2.78
C PHE A 280 -9.23 0.92 -1.73
N GLY A 281 -9.49 1.22 -0.45
CA GLY A 281 -9.04 0.40 0.66
C GLY A 281 -9.61 0.88 2.00
N GLY A 282 -9.38 0.10 3.05
CA GLY A 282 -9.92 0.38 4.37
C GLY A 282 -9.97 -0.88 5.20
N ASP A 283 -10.75 -0.84 6.27
CA ASP A 283 -11.12 -2.04 7.02
C ASP A 283 -12.36 -2.67 6.38
N LEU A 284 -12.13 -3.68 5.54
CA LEU A 284 -13.19 -4.28 4.73
C LEU A 284 -13.89 -5.47 5.41
N ASN A 285 -13.39 -5.92 6.56
CA ASN A 285 -13.93 -7.06 7.31
C ASN A 285 -14.21 -8.33 6.45
N ILE A 286 -13.50 -8.52 5.32
CA ILE A 286 -13.70 -9.64 4.38
C ILE A 286 -13.13 -10.93 4.93
#